data_AF-A0A535MS74-F1
#
_entry.id   AF-A0A535MS74-F1
#
_cell.length_a   1.000
_cell.length_b   1.000
_cell.length_c   1.000
_cell.angle_alpha   90.00
_cell.angle_beta   90.00
_cell.angle_gamma   90.00
#
_symmetry.space_group_name_H-M   'P 1'
#
loop_
_entity.id
_entity.type
_entity.pdbx_description
1 polymer ?
#
loop_
_entity_poly.entity_id
_entity_poly.type
_entity_poly.pdbx_seq_one_letter_code
_entity_poly.pdbx_strand_id
1 'polypeptide(L)'
;MQLQPTSGVVAVELLLVYAIIVVIATGLLPRLLRQLRQEHDLFLIVSVASALALAGLGARFFGMPLALAAFVSGLAISEFFVAIGALIDPGALLKGLGWLVLLLALLVVAKVAPIYLLARFGRLPGRPRQIATGLGQIGEFSFVLATIGVSRQVIPSELYAAILAAVVGTIAASTLLVRLGYSRPPAARTRI
;
A
#
# COMPACT_ATOMS: atom_id res chain seq x y z
N MET A 1 32.40 18.20 -0.39
CA MET A 1 33.04 17.43 -1.46
C MET A 1 31.97 17.08 -2.48
N GLN A 2 31.78 17.94 -3.49
CA GLN A 2 30.79 17.76 -4.56
C GLN A 2 31.39 16.77 -5.58
N LEU A 3 30.79 15.58 -5.72
CA LEU A 3 31.14 14.66 -6.79
C LEU A 3 30.44 15.15 -8.06
N GLN A 4 31.13 15.94 -8.89
CA GLN A 4 30.68 16.17 -10.26
C GLN A 4 30.93 14.88 -11.05
N PRO A 5 29.90 14.23 -11.62
CA PRO A 5 30.08 13.04 -12.45
C PRO A 5 30.60 13.49 -13.81
N THR A 6 31.91 13.64 -13.94
CA THR A 6 32.56 14.12 -15.16
C THR A 6 32.87 13.00 -16.17
N SER A 7 32.50 11.75 -15.88
CA SER A 7 32.58 10.65 -16.83
C SER A 7 31.32 9.78 -16.79
N GLY A 8 30.84 9.36 -17.97
CA GLY A 8 29.65 8.50 -18.10
C GLY A 8 29.78 7.17 -17.34
N VAL A 9 31.01 6.71 -17.08
CA VAL A 9 31.31 5.51 -16.30
C VAL A 9 30.91 5.69 -14.82
N VAL A 10 31.22 6.85 -14.22
CA VAL A 10 30.86 7.14 -12.82
C VAL A 10 29.34 7.21 -12.65
N ALA A 11 28.62 7.73 -13.65
CA ALA A 11 27.16 7.75 -13.63
C ALA A 11 26.55 6.33 -13.64
N VAL A 12 27.09 5.43 -14.47
CA VAL A 12 26.65 4.03 -14.52
C VAL A 12 26.96 3.31 -13.22
N GLU A 13 28.15 3.54 -12.64
CA GLU A 13 28.55 2.95 -11.37
C GLU A 13 27.63 3.40 -10.22
N LEU A 14 27.35 4.70 -10.10
CA LEU A 14 26.43 5.24 -9.10
C LEU A 14 25.01 4.68 -9.25
N LEU A 15 24.55 4.50 -10.49
CA LEU A 15 23.22 3.96 -10.79
C LEU A 15 23.11 2.48 -10.40
N LEU A 16 24.16 1.68 -10.65
CA LEU A 16 24.24 0.29 -10.22
C LEU A 16 24.28 0.16 -8.70
N VAL A 17 25.10 0.97 -8.02
CA VAL A 17 25.17 0.98 -6.55
C VAL A 17 23.81 1.37 -5.95
N TYR A 18 23.16 2.40 -6.50
CA TYR A 18 21.82 2.80 -6.06
C TYR A 18 20.79 1.69 -6.26
N ALA A 19 20.79 1.02 -7.43
CA ALA A 19 19.89 -0.10 -7.72
C ALA A 19 20.07 -1.25 -6.71
N ILE A 20 21.31 -1.60 -6.37
CA ILE A 20 21.59 -2.64 -5.36
C ILE A 20 21.03 -2.24 -3.99
N ILE A 21 21.23 -0.99 -3.56
CA ILE A 21 20.70 -0.49 -2.29
C ILE A 21 19.17 -0.56 -2.27
N VAL A 22 18.50 -0.17 -3.36
CA VAL A 22 17.04 -0.24 -3.49
C VAL A 22 16.54 -1.68 -3.41
N VAL A 23 17.20 -2.63 -4.08
CA VAL A 23 16.84 -4.06 -4.04
C VAL A 23 17.00 -4.63 -2.62
N ILE A 24 18.10 -4.29 -1.93
CA ILE A 24 18.32 -4.71 -0.54
C ILE A 24 17.26 -4.11 0.37
N ALA A 25 17.00 -2.80 0.25
CA ALA A 25 16.01 -2.11 1.06
C ALA A 25 14.60 -2.70 0.84
N THR A 26 14.18 -2.89 -0.40
CA THR A 26 12.86 -3.47 -0.72
C THR A 26 12.71 -4.93 -0.29
N GLY A 27 13.81 -5.67 -0.11
CA GLY A 27 13.78 -7.03 0.45
C GLY A 27 13.86 -7.09 1.98
N LEU A 28 14.63 -6.21 2.62
CA LEU A 28 14.87 -6.20 4.07
C LEU A 28 13.72 -5.50 4.82
N LEU A 29 13.24 -4.40 4.26
CA LEU A 29 12.18 -3.57 4.84
C LEU A 29 10.88 -4.35 5.12
N PRO A 30 10.32 -5.14 4.19
CA PRO A 30 9.10 -5.91 4.47
C PRO A 30 9.30 -6.99 5.54
N ARG A 31 10.54 -7.44 5.78
CA ARG A 31 10.82 -8.38 6.89
C ARG A 31 10.80 -7.67 8.24
N LEU A 32 11.45 -6.50 8.33
CA LEU A 32 11.44 -5.67 9.53
C LEU A 32 10.03 -5.18 9.88
N LEU A 33 9.29 -4.69 8.89
CA LEU A 33 7.91 -4.22 9.08
C LEU A 33 6.96 -5.34 9.54
N ARG A 34 7.17 -6.59 9.12
CA ARG A 34 6.38 -7.73 9.61
C ARG A 34 6.60 -8.02 11.09
N GLN A 35 7.82 -7.83 11.59
CA GLN A 35 8.14 -8.03 13.01
C GLN A 35 7.50 -6.94 13.89
N LEU A 36 7.39 -5.73 13.35
CA LEU A 36 6.83 -4.56 14.06
C LEU A 36 5.32 -4.38 13.87
N ARG A 37 4.65 -5.32 13.19
CA ARG A 37 3.23 -5.19 12.80
C ARG A 37 2.28 -5.02 13.99
N GLN A 38 2.64 -5.49 15.18
CA GLN A 38 1.79 -5.35 16.37
C GLN A 38 1.90 -3.96 17.01
N GLU A 39 3.02 -3.26 16.81
CA GLU A 39 3.31 -1.95 17.37
C GLU A 39 3.07 -0.87 16.31
N HIS A 40 1.85 -0.33 16.28
CA HIS A 40 1.36 0.58 15.23
C HIS A 40 2.23 1.84 15.05
N ASP A 41 2.79 2.38 16.14
CA ASP A 41 3.64 3.58 16.10
C ASP A 41 5.01 3.27 15.49
N LEU A 42 5.62 2.13 15.86
CA LEU A 42 6.90 1.70 15.30
C LEU A 42 6.76 1.31 13.84
N PHE A 43 5.65 0.67 13.47
CA PHE A 43 5.34 0.39 12.07
C PHE A 43 5.26 1.67 11.24
N LEU A 44 4.56 2.69 11.73
CA LEU A 44 4.43 3.98 11.05
C LEU A 44 5.78 4.70 10.94
N ILE A 45 6.53 4.81 12.03
CA ILE A 45 7.83 5.49 12.07
C ILE A 45 8.82 4.81 11.12
N VAL A 46 8.93 3.48 11.16
CA VAL A 46 9.87 2.74 10.30
C VAL A 46 9.46 2.82 8.83
N SER A 47 8.16 2.79 8.52
CA SER A 47 7.68 2.95 7.14
C SER A 47 7.97 4.35 6.59
N VAL A 48 7.75 5.42 7.38
CA VAL A 48 8.03 6.79 6.94
C VAL A 48 9.54 7.04 6.84
N ALA A 49 10.31 6.58 7.84
CA ALA A 49 11.76 6.74 7.86
C ALA A 49 12.43 6.04 6.68
N SER A 50 11.95 4.85 6.28
CA SER A 50 12.50 4.14 5.13
C SER A 50 12.15 4.75 3.79
N ALA A 51 10.93 5.28 3.63
CA ALA A 51 10.57 6.06 2.45
C ALA A 51 11.44 7.32 2.31
N LEU A 52 11.65 8.05 3.42
CA LEU A 52 12.54 9.20 3.46
C LEU A 52 14.01 8.83 3.24
N ALA A 53 14.47 7.69 3.75
CA ALA A 53 15.82 7.19 3.52
C ALA A 53 16.06 6.87 2.04
N LEU A 54 15.11 6.19 1.38
CA LEU A 54 15.18 5.90 -0.05
C LEU A 54 15.17 7.18 -0.91
N ALA A 55 14.31 8.14 -0.55
CA ALA A 55 14.26 9.45 -1.20
C ALA A 55 15.57 10.24 -0.97
N GLY A 56 16.11 10.23 0.24
CA GLY A 56 17.36 10.92 0.59
C GLY A 56 18.59 10.31 -0.06
N LEU A 57 18.64 8.98 -0.18
CA LEU A 57 19.64 8.28 -0.97
C LEU A 57 19.52 8.69 -2.43
N GLY A 58 18.32 8.64 -3.03
CA GLY A 58 18.11 9.08 -4.41
C GLY A 58 18.57 10.53 -4.64
N ALA A 59 18.19 11.45 -3.75
CA ALA A 59 18.62 12.85 -3.80
C ALA A 59 20.17 12.99 -3.79
N ARG A 60 20.85 12.21 -2.94
CA ARG A 60 22.32 12.24 -2.83
C ARG A 60 23.02 11.64 -4.05
N PHE A 61 22.51 10.54 -4.59
CA PHE A 61 23.11 9.84 -5.73
C PHE A 61 22.89 10.59 -7.05
N PHE A 62 21.72 11.22 -7.24
CA PHE A 62 21.36 11.91 -8.47
C PHE A 62 21.53 13.43 -8.40
N GLY A 63 21.98 13.99 -7.26
CA GLY A 63 22.15 15.42 -7.07
C GLY A 63 20.85 16.23 -7.17
N MET A 64 19.70 15.57 -6.98
CA MET A 64 18.38 16.19 -7.09
C MET A 64 17.90 16.73 -5.73
N PRO A 65 17.07 17.80 -5.71
CA PRO A 65 16.46 18.27 -4.47
C PRO A 65 15.66 17.16 -3.75
N LEU A 66 15.79 17.06 -2.43
CA LEU A 66 15.12 16.02 -1.62
C LEU A 66 13.61 15.94 -1.88
N ALA A 67 12.97 17.11 -2.03
CA ALA A 67 11.55 17.20 -2.34
C ALA A 67 11.20 16.54 -3.69
N LEU A 68 12.05 16.71 -4.71
CA LEU A 68 11.87 16.09 -6.02
C LEU A 68 12.07 14.56 -5.94
N ALA A 69 13.10 14.10 -5.22
CA ALA A 69 13.35 12.68 -5.04
C ALA A 69 12.23 11.97 -4.26
N ALA A 70 11.68 12.62 -3.22
CA ALA A 70 10.53 12.10 -2.47
C ALA A 70 9.26 12.05 -3.32
N PHE A 71 9.02 13.08 -4.13
CA PHE A 71 7.90 13.10 -5.07
C PHE A 71 8.01 11.98 -6.12
N VAL A 72 9.17 11.82 -6.75
CA VAL A 72 9.42 10.77 -7.75
C VAL A 72 9.31 9.36 -7.14
N SER A 73 9.84 9.16 -5.94
CA SER A 73 9.67 7.89 -5.22
C SER A 73 8.19 7.59 -4.91
N GLY A 74 7.41 8.61 -4.54
CA GLY A 74 5.97 8.49 -4.37
C GLY A 74 5.23 8.18 -5.67
N LEU A 75 5.62 8.80 -6.79
CA LEU A 75 5.08 8.50 -8.12
C LEU A 75 5.37 7.05 -8.54
N ALA A 76 6.59 6.55 -8.31
CA ALA A 76 6.95 5.17 -8.62
C ALA A 76 6.11 4.16 -7.83
N ILE A 77 5.76 4.46 -6.58
CA ILE A 77 4.83 3.63 -5.78
C ILE A 77 3.40 3.72 -6.34
N SER A 78 2.99 4.87 -6.89
CA SER A 78 1.65 5.02 -7.48
C SER A 78 1.47 4.24 -8.78
N GLU A 79 2.53 4.06 -9.58
CA GLU A 79 2.48 3.25 -10.81
C GLU A 79 2.17 1.77 -10.52
N PHE A 80 2.52 1.26 -9.35
CA PHE A 80 2.15 -0.10 -8.93
C PHE A 80 0.64 -0.33 -8.99
N PHE A 81 -0.17 0.62 -8.53
CA PHE A 81 -1.62 0.51 -8.56
C PHE A 81 -2.19 0.62 -9.97
N VAL A 82 -1.57 1.46 -10.82
CA VAL A 82 -1.93 1.56 -12.24
C VAL A 82 -1.62 0.24 -12.96
N ALA A 83 -0.45 -0.36 -12.71
CA ALA A 83 -0.05 -1.65 -13.25
C ALA A 83 -0.98 -2.79 -12.79
N ILE A 84 -1.34 -2.85 -11.51
CA ILE A 84 -2.32 -3.82 -10.99
C ILE A 84 -3.68 -3.63 -11.67
N GLY A 85 -4.14 -2.38 -11.83
CA GLY A 85 -5.38 -2.09 -12.54
C GLY A 85 -5.35 -2.55 -14.01
N ALA A 86 -4.21 -2.38 -14.68
CA ALA A 86 -4.02 -2.82 -16.07
C ALA A 86 -3.97 -4.35 -16.24
N LEU A 87 -3.65 -5.11 -15.18
CA LEU A 87 -3.67 -6.57 -15.19
C LEU A 87 -5.09 -7.16 -15.12
N ILE A 88 -6.12 -6.34 -14.87
CA ILE A 88 -7.51 -6.79 -14.81
C ILE A 88 -7.99 -7.05 -16.24
N ASP A 89 -8.10 -8.32 -16.60
CA ASP A 89 -8.77 -8.74 -17.83
C ASP A 89 -10.29 -8.52 -17.71
N PRO A 90 -10.90 -7.61 -18.50
CA PRO A 90 -12.33 -7.34 -18.43
C PRO A 90 -13.18 -8.58 -18.74
N GLY A 91 -12.72 -9.44 -19.64
CA GLY A 91 -13.45 -10.66 -20.02
C GLY A 91 -13.47 -11.68 -18.89
N ALA A 92 -12.33 -11.92 -18.25
CA ALA A 92 -12.22 -12.80 -17.08
C ALA A 92 -12.98 -12.22 -15.87
N LEU A 93 -12.95 -10.89 -15.68
CA LEU A 93 -13.68 -10.25 -14.59
C LEU A 93 -15.20 -10.39 -14.73
N LEU A 94 -15.73 -10.22 -15.95
CA LEU A 94 -17.16 -10.39 -16.22
C LEU A 94 -17.64 -11.81 -15.88
N LYS A 95 -16.82 -12.82 -16.20
CA LYS A 95 -17.09 -14.22 -15.80
C LYS A 95 -16.90 -14.44 -14.30
N GLY A 96 -15.97 -13.70 -13.68
CA GLY A 96 -15.63 -13.76 -12.26
C GLY A 96 -16.47 -12.87 -11.34
N LEU A 97 -17.54 -12.22 -11.83
CA LEU A 97 -18.35 -11.31 -11.00
C LEU A 97 -18.91 -11.98 -9.75
N GLY A 98 -19.28 -13.26 -9.84
CA GLY A 98 -19.70 -14.04 -8.68
C GLY A 98 -18.62 -14.13 -7.61
N TRP A 99 -17.37 -14.38 -8.01
CA TRP A 99 -16.22 -14.37 -7.11
C TRP A 99 -15.97 -12.99 -6.52
N LEU A 100 -16.08 -11.93 -7.32
CA LEU A 100 -15.90 -10.55 -6.84
C LEU A 100 -16.92 -10.21 -5.75
N VAL A 101 -18.20 -10.45 -6.01
CA VAL A 101 -19.27 -10.19 -5.03
C VAL A 101 -19.06 -11.01 -3.78
N LEU A 102 -18.72 -12.29 -3.91
CA LEU A 102 -18.42 -13.16 -2.78
C LEU A 102 -17.25 -12.63 -1.94
N LEU A 103 -16.15 -12.22 -2.58
CA LEU A 103 -14.98 -11.66 -1.91
C LEU A 103 -15.31 -10.35 -1.18
N LEU A 104 -16.08 -9.46 -1.79
CA LEU A 104 -16.49 -8.21 -1.17
C LEU A 104 -17.47 -8.45 -0.01
N ALA A 105 -18.41 -9.38 -0.16
CA ALA A 105 -19.32 -9.76 0.92
C ALA A 105 -18.54 -10.37 2.09
N LEU A 106 -17.62 -11.28 1.81
CA LEU A 106 -16.76 -11.89 2.82
C LEU A 106 -15.86 -10.84 3.50
N LEU A 107 -15.31 -9.89 2.75
CA LEU A 107 -14.56 -8.76 3.30
C LEU A 107 -15.39 -7.97 4.31
N VAL A 108 -16.64 -7.64 3.95
CA VAL A 108 -17.52 -6.87 4.82
C VAL A 108 -17.86 -7.67 6.07
N VAL A 109 -18.28 -8.92 5.93
CA VAL A 109 -18.76 -9.74 7.06
C VAL A 109 -17.61 -10.20 7.95
N ALA A 110 -16.49 -10.63 7.38
CA ALA A 110 -15.38 -11.20 8.14
C ALA A 110 -14.41 -10.16 8.68
N LYS A 111 -14.32 -8.97 8.07
CA LYS A 111 -13.31 -7.97 8.43
C LYS A 111 -13.91 -6.62 8.80
N VAL A 112 -14.64 -5.98 7.88
CA VAL A 112 -15.12 -4.60 8.10
C VAL A 112 -16.14 -4.52 9.24
N ALA A 113 -17.13 -5.42 9.27
CA ALA A 113 -18.18 -5.43 10.27
C ALA A 113 -17.66 -5.74 11.68
N PRO A 114 -16.82 -6.77 11.90
CA PRO A 114 -16.20 -7.01 13.21
C PRO A 114 -15.37 -5.81 13.70
N ILE A 115 -14.56 -5.20 12.83
CA ILE A 115 -13.78 -4.01 13.20
C ILE A 115 -14.70 -2.85 13.60
N TYR A 116 -15.78 -2.63 12.84
CA TYR A 116 -16.77 -1.60 13.16
C TYR A 116 -17.43 -1.84 14.52
N LEU A 117 -17.88 -3.08 14.78
CA LEU A 117 -18.53 -3.45 16.04
C LEU A 117 -17.56 -3.29 17.22
N LEU A 118 -16.34 -3.81 17.08
CA LEU A 118 -15.29 -3.66 18.10
C LEU A 118 -14.95 -2.18 18.34
N ALA A 119 -14.83 -1.36 17.30
CA ALA A 119 -14.59 0.06 17.46
C ALA A 119 -15.77 0.79 18.10
N ARG A 120 -17.01 0.37 17.80
CA ARG A 120 -18.24 0.97 18.35
C ARG A 120 -18.41 0.64 19.84
N PHE A 121 -18.20 -0.61 20.22
CA PHE A 121 -18.41 -1.07 21.60
C PHE A 121 -17.15 -0.93 22.47
N GLY A 122 -15.97 -1.05 21.89
CA GLY A 122 -14.67 -0.96 22.56
C GLY A 122 -14.18 0.46 22.86
N ARG A 123 -14.98 1.50 22.58
CA ARG A 123 -14.69 2.92 22.88
C ARG A 123 -13.33 3.40 22.36
N LEU A 124 -12.92 2.94 21.19
CA LEU A 124 -11.64 3.33 20.59
C LEU A 124 -11.62 4.84 20.28
N PRO A 125 -10.46 5.52 20.44
CA PRO A 125 -10.32 6.92 20.08
C PRO A 125 -10.43 7.08 18.56
N GLY A 126 -11.54 7.66 18.10
CA GLY A 126 -11.81 7.91 16.68
C GLY A 126 -13.25 7.59 16.28
N ARG A 127 -13.59 7.84 15.02
CA ARG A 127 -14.90 7.46 14.49
C ARG A 127 -14.89 5.96 14.13
N PRO A 128 -15.79 5.14 14.68
CA PRO A 128 -15.81 3.69 14.40
C PRO A 128 -15.88 3.36 12.90
N ARG A 129 -16.63 4.16 12.12
CA ARG A 129 -16.70 3.98 10.67
C ARG A 129 -15.37 4.28 9.97
N GLN A 130 -14.62 5.29 10.42
CA GLN A 130 -13.32 5.65 9.86
C GLN A 130 -12.28 4.56 10.15
N ILE A 131 -12.28 4.03 11.38
CA ILE A 131 -11.43 2.91 11.79
C ILE A 131 -11.76 1.67 10.95
N ALA A 132 -13.05 1.32 10.83
CA ALA A 132 -13.48 0.17 10.04
C ALA A 132 -13.13 0.30 8.55
N THR A 133 -13.27 1.50 7.98
CA THR A 133 -12.93 1.75 6.57
C THR A 133 -11.42 1.67 6.33
N GLY A 134 -10.62 2.26 7.22
CA GLY A 134 -9.16 2.27 7.08
C GLY A 134 -8.51 0.90 7.29
N LEU A 135 -9.01 0.10 8.24
CA LEU A 135 -8.46 -1.21 8.56
C LEU A 135 -9.11 -2.35 7.75
N GLY A 136 -10.32 -2.14 7.25
CA GLY A 136 -11.15 -3.16 6.63
C GLY A 136 -10.81 -3.50 5.18
N GLN A 137 -9.97 -2.71 4.50
CA GLN A 137 -9.61 -2.91 3.10
C GLN A 137 -8.82 -4.20 2.82
N ILE A 138 -8.85 -4.67 1.58
CA ILE A 138 -8.00 -5.77 1.11
C ILE A 138 -6.59 -5.21 0.86
N GLY A 139 -5.57 -5.91 1.35
CA GLY A 139 -4.17 -5.50 1.20
C GLY A 139 -3.46 -6.15 0.01
N GLU A 140 -2.33 -5.55 -0.38
CA GLU A 140 -1.47 -5.94 -1.51
C GLU A 140 -0.94 -7.39 -1.44
N PHE A 141 -0.83 -7.97 -0.24
CA PHE A 141 -0.46 -9.37 -0.09
C PHE A 141 -1.44 -10.35 -0.76
N SER A 142 -2.71 -9.96 -0.87
CA SER A 142 -3.74 -10.78 -1.55
C SER A 142 -3.44 -10.89 -3.04
N PHE A 143 -2.96 -9.81 -3.66
CA PHE A 143 -2.49 -9.81 -5.04
C PHE A 143 -1.32 -10.76 -5.22
N VAL A 144 -0.28 -10.66 -4.37
CA VAL A 144 0.91 -11.53 -4.45
C VAL A 144 0.51 -13.01 -4.37
N LEU A 145 -0.36 -13.36 -3.42
CA LEU A 145 -0.84 -14.74 -3.28
C LEU A 145 -1.67 -15.20 -4.48
N ALA A 146 -2.53 -14.34 -5.03
CA ALA A 146 -3.33 -14.65 -6.20
C ALA A 146 -2.45 -14.86 -7.45
N THR A 147 -1.41 -14.05 -7.63
CA THR A 147 -0.42 -14.22 -8.72
C THR A 147 0.32 -15.55 -8.62
N ILE A 148 0.70 -15.95 -7.40
CA ILE A 148 1.32 -17.28 -7.18
C ILE A 148 0.29 -18.39 -7.46
N GLY A 149 -0.94 -18.21 -7.02
CA GLY A 149 -2.01 -19.18 -7.23
C GLY A 149 -2.29 -19.42 -8.71
N VAL A 150 -2.40 -18.35 -9.51
CA VAL A 150 -2.71 -18.47 -10.94
C VAL A 150 -1.50 -18.99 -11.72
N SER A 151 -0.28 -18.60 -11.36
CA SER A 151 0.94 -19.09 -12.02
C SER A 151 1.18 -20.58 -11.77
N ARG A 152 0.72 -21.11 -10.64
CA ARG A 152 0.72 -22.55 -10.34
C ARG A 152 -0.56 -23.27 -10.75
N GLN A 153 -1.47 -22.60 -11.48
CA GLN A 153 -2.76 -23.14 -11.90
C GLN A 153 -3.64 -23.66 -10.74
N VAL A 154 -3.40 -23.17 -9.52
CA VAL A 154 -4.16 -23.52 -8.32
C VAL A 154 -5.49 -22.77 -8.27
N ILE A 155 -5.53 -21.55 -8.81
CA ILE A 155 -6.75 -20.76 -8.91
C ILE A 155 -7.06 -20.43 -10.37
N PRO A 156 -8.36 -20.38 -10.74
CA PRO A 156 -8.77 -19.99 -12.07
C PRO A 156 -8.55 -18.49 -12.33
N SER A 157 -8.44 -18.11 -13.61
CA SER A 157 -8.17 -16.73 -14.01
C SER A 157 -9.31 -15.77 -13.65
N GLU A 158 -10.55 -16.25 -13.59
CA GLU A 158 -11.72 -15.49 -13.15
C GLU A 158 -11.61 -15.09 -11.67
N LEU A 159 -11.11 -15.99 -10.82
CA LEU A 159 -10.88 -15.71 -9.40
C LEU A 159 -9.69 -14.74 -9.24
N TYR A 160 -8.63 -14.91 -10.03
CA TYR A 160 -7.51 -13.96 -10.05
C TYR A 160 -7.98 -12.54 -10.42
N ALA A 161 -8.77 -12.39 -11.49
CA ALA A 161 -9.34 -11.12 -11.91
C ALA A 161 -10.26 -10.51 -10.84
N ALA A 162 -11.08 -11.33 -10.17
CA ALA A 162 -11.93 -10.90 -9.07
C ALA A 162 -11.12 -10.41 -7.86
N ILE A 163 -10.02 -11.08 -7.49
CA ILE A 163 -9.14 -10.67 -6.40
C ILE A 163 -8.47 -9.32 -6.74
N LEU A 164 -7.93 -9.17 -7.96
CA LEU A 164 -7.36 -7.91 -8.43
C LEU A 164 -8.35 -6.74 -8.34
N ALA A 165 -9.56 -6.95 -8.89
CA ALA A 165 -10.62 -5.95 -8.86
C ALA A 165 -11.04 -5.59 -7.41
N ALA A 166 -11.12 -6.58 -6.52
CA ALA A 166 -11.44 -6.36 -5.12
C ALA A 166 -10.34 -5.56 -4.39
N VAL A 167 -9.06 -5.87 -4.65
CA VAL A 167 -7.92 -5.10 -4.09
C VAL A 167 -7.99 -3.65 -4.52
N VAL A 168 -7.99 -3.39 -5.82
CA VAL A 168 -7.99 -2.01 -6.37
C VAL A 168 -9.25 -1.27 -5.94
N GLY A 169 -10.41 -1.90 -6.08
CA GLY A 169 -11.69 -1.32 -5.75
C GLY A 169 -11.81 -0.96 -4.27
N THR A 170 -11.34 -1.82 -3.36
CA THR A 170 -11.46 -1.55 -1.92
C THR A 170 -10.48 -0.49 -1.42
N ILE A 171 -9.27 -0.41 -1.99
CA ILE A 171 -8.29 0.65 -1.67
C ILE A 171 -8.76 2.00 -2.20
N ALA A 172 -9.30 2.04 -3.42
CA ALA A 172 -9.87 3.26 -3.99
C ALA A 172 -11.10 3.71 -3.18
N ALA A 173 -12.03 2.78 -2.89
CA ALA A 173 -13.24 3.08 -2.14
C ALA A 173 -12.93 3.56 -0.71
N SER A 174 -12.00 2.91 0.00
CA SER A 174 -11.63 3.33 1.36
C SER A 174 -11.05 4.75 1.37
N THR A 175 -10.18 5.07 0.42
CA THR A 175 -9.58 6.40 0.28
C THR A 175 -10.64 7.47 0.01
N LEU A 176 -11.58 7.19 -0.90
CA LEU A 176 -12.68 8.10 -1.23
C LEU A 176 -13.64 8.30 -0.04
N LEU A 177 -14.05 7.20 0.61
CA LEU A 177 -14.95 7.24 1.76
C LEU A 177 -14.35 8.01 2.93
N VAL A 178 -13.04 7.87 3.18
CA VAL A 178 -12.37 8.59 4.26
C VAL A 178 -12.23 10.08 3.94
N ARG A 179 -11.87 10.42 2.69
CA ARG A 179 -11.70 11.81 2.25
C ARG A 179 -13.02 12.59 2.21
N LEU A 180 -14.10 11.95 1.77
CA LEU A 180 -15.42 12.60 1.64
C LEU A 180 -16.23 12.58 2.95
N GLY A 181 -16.01 11.58 3.80
CA GLY A 181 -16.94 11.26 4.89
C GLY A 181 -16.61 11.81 6.29
N TYR A 182 -15.39 12.28 6.58
CA TYR A 182 -14.97 12.52 7.98
C TYR A 182 -14.38 13.90 8.29
N SER A 183 -14.82 14.94 7.57
CA SER A 183 -14.28 16.31 7.59
C SER A 183 -14.46 17.16 8.87
N ARG A 184 -14.61 16.57 10.08
CA ARG A 184 -14.59 17.33 11.34
C ARG A 184 -13.90 16.55 12.46
N PRO A 185 -12.93 17.08 13.21
CA PRO A 185 -12.47 16.43 14.44
C PRO A 185 -13.66 16.25 15.42
N PRO A 186 -13.71 15.19 16.24
CA PRO A 186 -14.61 15.18 17.40
C PRO A 186 -14.27 16.41 18.25
N ALA A 187 -15.26 17.24 18.56
CA ALA A 187 -15.07 18.37 19.47
C ALA A 187 -14.42 17.84 20.75
N ALA A 188 -13.24 18.37 21.08
CA ALA A 188 -12.55 18.04 22.31
C ALA A 188 -13.54 18.25 23.46
N ARG A 189 -13.96 17.18 24.12
CA ARG A 189 -14.69 17.31 25.38
C ARG A 189 -13.68 17.84 26.39
N THR A 190 -13.61 19.15 26.53
CA THR A 190 -13.10 19.81 27.72
C THR A 190 -13.95 19.31 28.89
N ARG A 191 -13.44 18.29 29.59
CA ARG A 191 -13.86 18.05 30.97
C ARG A 191 -13.12 19.10 31.80
N ILE A 192 -13.90 20.07 32.27
CA ILE A 192 -13.55 20.93 33.39
C ILE A 192 -13.64 20.08 34.66
#